data_AF-A0A966R176-F1
#
_entry.id   AF-A0A966R176-F1
#
_cell.length_a   1.000
_cell.length_b   1.000
_cell.length_c   1.000
_cell.angle_alpha   90.00
_cell.angle_beta   90.00
_cell.angle_gamma   90.00
#
_symmetry.space_group_name_H-M   'P 1'
#
loop_
_entity.id
_entity.type
_entity.pdbx_description
1 polymer ?
#
loop_
_entity_poly.entity_id
_entity_poly.type
_entity_poly.pdbx_seq_one_letter_code
_entity_poly.pdbx_strand_id
1 'polypeptide(L)'
;MNEELLTFTNCKHTKAELLASLHRHAATDAITQGVYWEGGEGCAVGCSIRDFAPGKESNHSLYELLFGIPEELALLEDKIFESLPFEKAKEWPIRFAEAIPEGVSLTIPLAKFKRFLLTDVCRFDREESPDVARAADAVIALLDRRIAGDEPSPEEWLAARSAAWSAESAVWSAAESAAWSAAESAESAAWEQIADKLIELLKEAEQ
;
A
#
# COMPACT_ATOMS: atom_id res chain seq x y z
N MET A 1 -22.01 -14.40 -1.52
CA MET A 1 -20.98 -14.05 -2.51
C MET A 1 -20.60 -12.63 -2.20
N ASN A 2 -19.40 -12.38 -1.66
CA ASN A 2 -18.87 -11.01 -1.70
C ASN A 2 -18.50 -10.79 -3.16
N GLU A 3 -19.15 -9.82 -3.81
CA GLU A 3 -18.73 -9.39 -5.14
C GLU A 3 -17.28 -8.90 -5.06
N GLU A 4 -16.46 -9.33 -6.01
CA GLU A 4 -15.08 -8.88 -6.11
C GLU A 4 -15.06 -7.37 -6.38
N LEU A 5 -14.25 -6.63 -5.61
CA LEU A 5 -14.11 -5.19 -5.77
C LEU A 5 -13.34 -4.91 -7.07
N LEU A 6 -13.98 -4.22 -7.99
CA LEU A 6 -13.39 -3.81 -9.27
C LEU A 6 -13.17 -2.30 -9.27
N THR A 7 -11.97 -1.88 -9.65
CA THR A 7 -11.56 -0.48 -9.69
C THR A 7 -12.51 0.34 -10.56
N PHE A 8 -12.90 1.52 -10.09
CA PHE A 8 -13.76 2.46 -10.79
C PHE A 8 -15.08 1.88 -11.32
N THR A 9 -15.54 0.77 -10.75
CA THR A 9 -16.77 0.06 -11.13
C THR A 9 -17.75 0.06 -9.97
N ASN A 10 -19.02 0.41 -10.23
CA ASN A 10 -20.07 0.52 -9.20
C ASN A 10 -19.70 1.43 -8.00
N CYS A 11 -18.73 2.33 -8.18
CA CYS A 11 -18.32 3.31 -7.18
C CYS A 11 -18.92 4.70 -7.49
N LYS A 12 -18.70 5.66 -6.60
CA LYS A 12 -19.30 7.01 -6.74
C LYS A 12 -18.63 7.89 -7.79
N HIS A 13 -17.34 7.67 -8.04
CA HIS A 13 -16.53 8.53 -8.90
C HIS A 13 -15.68 7.75 -9.88
N THR A 14 -15.47 8.34 -11.05
CA THR A 14 -14.63 7.81 -12.11
C THR A 14 -13.16 8.12 -11.87
N LYS A 15 -12.27 7.37 -12.53
CA LYS A 15 -10.83 7.66 -12.56
C LYS A 15 -10.53 9.08 -13.05
N ALA A 16 -11.26 9.52 -14.08
CA ALA A 16 -11.11 10.85 -14.65
C ALA A 16 -11.43 11.97 -13.65
N GLU A 17 -12.47 11.80 -12.82
CA GLU A 17 -12.81 12.77 -11.78
C GLU A 17 -11.74 12.85 -10.69
N LEU A 18 -11.23 11.69 -10.24
CA LEU A 18 -10.13 11.61 -9.27
C LEU A 18 -8.88 12.33 -9.80
N LEU A 19 -8.44 12.01 -11.02
CA LEU A 19 -7.28 12.66 -11.63
C LEU A 19 -7.48 14.16 -11.81
N ALA A 20 -8.68 14.59 -12.22
CA ALA A 20 -8.98 16.01 -12.34
C ALA A 20 -8.91 16.74 -10.98
N SER A 21 -9.32 16.10 -9.88
CA SER A 21 -9.16 16.61 -8.52
C SER A 21 -7.69 16.75 -8.12
N LEU A 22 -6.93 15.67 -8.29
CA LEU A 22 -5.51 15.63 -7.93
C LEU A 22 -4.69 16.66 -8.71
N HIS A 23 -4.95 16.84 -10.01
CA HIS A 23 -4.28 17.89 -10.79
C HIS A 23 -4.62 19.31 -10.30
N ARG A 24 -5.85 19.56 -9.84
CA ARG A 24 -6.20 20.87 -9.24
C ARG A 24 -5.44 21.10 -7.94
N HIS A 25 -5.36 20.10 -7.07
CA HIS A 25 -4.65 20.21 -5.79
C HIS A 25 -3.14 20.36 -5.99
N ALA A 26 -2.57 19.64 -6.96
CA ALA A 26 -1.17 19.82 -7.36
C ALA A 26 -0.90 21.24 -7.88
N ALA A 27 -1.81 21.81 -8.69
CA ALA A 27 -1.67 23.16 -9.24
C ALA A 27 -1.75 24.28 -8.18
N THR A 28 -2.33 23.99 -7.00
CA THR A 28 -2.39 24.93 -5.87
C THR A 28 -1.36 24.63 -4.78
N ASP A 29 -0.36 23.77 -5.06
CA ASP A 29 0.61 23.28 -4.07
C ASP A 29 -0.04 22.74 -2.78
N ALA A 30 -1.25 22.16 -2.91
CA ALA A 30 -1.98 21.63 -1.76
C ALA A 30 -1.43 20.27 -1.28
N ILE A 31 -0.63 19.58 -2.10
CA ILE A 31 0.00 18.30 -1.77
C ILE A 31 1.29 18.56 -0.98
N THR A 32 1.32 18.15 0.29
CA THR A 32 2.44 18.35 1.22
C THR A 32 2.54 17.21 2.25
N GLN A 33 3.77 16.82 2.59
CA GLN A 33 4.05 15.78 3.59
C GLN A 33 3.95 16.32 5.03
N GLY A 34 3.74 15.43 6.00
CA GLY A 34 3.84 15.72 7.43
C GLY A 34 2.65 16.45 8.08
N VAL A 35 1.56 16.71 7.34
CA VAL A 35 0.39 17.50 7.81
C VAL A 35 -0.73 16.63 8.42
N TYR A 36 -0.46 15.35 8.68
CA TYR A 36 -1.44 14.38 9.21
C TYR A 36 -2.20 14.87 10.47
N TRP A 37 -1.60 15.74 11.28
CA TRP A 37 -2.14 16.23 12.55
C TRP A 37 -3.16 17.38 12.42
N GLU A 38 -3.31 17.99 11.25
CA GLU A 38 -4.32 19.04 10.96
C GLU A 38 -5.47 18.51 10.07
N GLY A 39 -5.95 17.30 10.33
CA GLY A 39 -7.14 16.75 9.66
C GLY A 39 -6.86 16.03 8.33
N GLY A 40 -5.61 15.69 8.02
CA GLY A 40 -5.22 14.99 6.79
C GLY A 40 -5.15 15.90 5.56
N GLU A 41 -5.23 17.22 5.73
CA GLU A 41 -5.08 18.14 4.61
C GLU A 41 -3.67 18.06 4.02
N GLY A 42 -3.60 17.80 2.71
CA GLY A 42 -2.36 17.79 1.93
C GLY A 42 -1.62 16.46 1.84
N CYS A 43 -2.01 15.43 2.59
CA CYS A 43 -1.50 14.07 2.31
C CYS A 43 -2.10 13.52 1.01
N ALA A 44 -1.51 12.45 0.47
CA ALA A 44 -1.95 11.83 -0.78
C ALA A 44 -3.45 11.45 -0.74
N VAL A 45 -3.84 10.71 0.29
CA VAL A 45 -5.23 10.28 0.50
C VAL A 45 -6.17 11.44 0.75
N GLY A 46 -5.73 12.43 1.53
CA GLY A 46 -6.50 13.65 1.79
C GLY A 46 -6.81 14.41 0.52
N CYS A 47 -5.82 14.62 -0.35
CA CYS A 47 -6.02 15.24 -1.67
C CYS A 47 -6.92 14.40 -2.59
N SER A 48 -6.83 13.07 -2.51
CA SER A 48 -7.71 12.18 -3.28
C SER A 48 -9.17 12.24 -2.82
N ILE A 49 -9.46 12.47 -1.52
CA ILE A 49 -10.81 12.39 -0.96
C ILE A 49 -11.50 13.75 -0.81
N ARG A 50 -10.75 14.82 -0.56
CA ARG A 50 -11.28 16.14 -0.12
C ARG A 50 -12.43 16.68 -0.96
N ASP A 51 -12.33 16.59 -2.29
CA ASP A 51 -13.36 17.12 -3.19
C ASP A 51 -14.64 16.25 -3.24
N PHE A 52 -14.57 15.01 -2.73
CA PHE A 52 -15.64 14.01 -2.81
C PHE A 52 -16.32 13.71 -1.46
N ALA A 53 -15.58 13.88 -0.35
CA ALA A 53 -16.08 13.67 1.00
C ALA A 53 -15.46 14.69 1.99
N PRO A 54 -15.85 15.98 1.90
CA PRO A 54 -15.28 17.03 2.73
C PRO A 54 -15.50 16.77 4.23
N GLY A 55 -14.45 16.99 5.02
CA GLY A 55 -14.41 16.71 6.46
C GLY A 55 -14.13 15.24 6.81
N LYS A 56 -13.71 14.42 5.84
CA LYS A 56 -13.34 13.00 6.02
C LYS A 56 -12.04 12.64 5.31
N GLU A 57 -11.15 13.62 5.12
CA GLU A 57 -9.92 13.52 4.34
C GLU A 57 -8.95 12.46 4.88
N SER A 58 -9.01 12.15 6.18
CA SER A 58 -8.20 11.12 6.83
C SER A 58 -8.80 9.70 6.80
N ASN A 59 -9.93 9.48 6.12
CA ASN A 59 -10.63 8.20 6.14
C ASN A 59 -10.31 7.32 4.93
N HIS A 60 -9.26 6.50 5.04
CA HIS A 60 -8.79 5.55 4.02
C HIS A 60 -9.89 4.60 3.51
N SER A 61 -10.80 4.15 4.38
CA SER A 61 -11.90 3.26 4.00
C SER A 61 -12.84 3.84 2.93
N LEU A 62 -12.82 5.16 2.71
CA LEU A 62 -13.63 5.78 1.67
C LEU A 62 -13.18 5.44 0.25
N TYR A 63 -11.93 4.97 0.05
CA TYR A 63 -11.45 4.60 -1.28
C TYR A 63 -12.29 3.49 -1.93
N GLU A 64 -12.76 2.52 -1.14
CA GLU A 64 -13.58 1.43 -1.66
C GLU A 64 -14.92 1.96 -2.18
N LEU A 65 -15.56 2.82 -1.40
CA LEU A 65 -16.85 3.42 -1.75
C LEU A 65 -16.73 4.44 -2.89
N LEU A 66 -15.69 5.27 -2.86
CA LEU A 66 -15.53 6.39 -3.80
C LEU A 66 -14.99 5.91 -5.14
N PHE A 67 -14.02 4.99 -5.14
CA PHE A 67 -13.21 4.67 -6.31
C PHE A 67 -13.12 3.16 -6.61
N GLY A 68 -13.69 2.29 -5.78
CA GLY A 68 -13.51 0.84 -5.94
C GLY A 68 -12.06 0.39 -5.68
N ILE A 69 -11.29 1.15 -4.90
CA ILE A 69 -9.90 0.85 -4.56
C ILE A 69 -9.85 0.31 -3.13
N PRO A 70 -9.19 -0.84 -2.85
CA PRO A 70 -9.11 -1.39 -1.50
C PRO A 70 -8.51 -0.40 -0.48
N GLU A 71 -9.05 -0.36 0.74
CA GLU A 71 -8.53 0.49 1.83
C GLU A 71 -7.03 0.24 2.08
N GLU A 72 -6.60 -1.02 1.98
CA GLU A 72 -5.19 -1.41 2.12
C GLU A 72 -4.28 -0.64 1.15
N LEU A 73 -4.75 -0.37 -0.07
CA LEU A 73 -3.94 0.36 -1.05
C LEU A 73 -3.91 1.86 -0.75
N ALA A 74 -4.98 2.43 -0.18
CA ALA A 74 -4.98 3.81 0.31
C ALA A 74 -3.98 4.01 1.46
N LEU A 75 -3.91 3.04 2.39
CA LEU A 75 -2.93 3.07 3.48
C LEU A 75 -1.48 2.96 2.95
N LEU A 76 -1.26 2.13 1.93
CA LEU A 76 0.05 2.02 1.27
C LEU A 76 0.41 3.30 0.50
N GLU A 77 -0.55 3.94 -0.16
CA GLU A 77 -0.36 5.21 -0.87
C GLU A 77 0.21 6.27 0.07
N ASP A 78 -0.42 6.48 1.23
CA ASP A 78 0.05 7.45 2.23
C ASP A 78 1.40 7.04 2.82
N LYS A 79 1.60 5.76 3.14
CA LYS A 79 2.89 5.31 3.71
C LYS A 79 4.05 5.56 2.76
N ILE A 80 3.86 5.29 1.46
CA ILE A 80 4.86 5.58 0.43
C ILE A 80 5.02 7.10 0.27
N PHE A 81 3.92 7.84 0.19
CA PHE A 81 3.92 9.30 0.08
C PHE A 81 4.80 9.95 1.14
N GLU A 82 4.60 9.61 2.42
CA GLU A 82 5.33 10.21 3.55
C GLU A 82 6.81 9.80 3.60
N SER A 83 7.22 8.76 2.87
CA SER A 83 8.59 8.24 2.89
C SER A 83 9.37 8.52 1.60
N LEU A 84 8.72 9.05 0.56
CA LEU A 84 9.38 9.54 -0.64
C LEU A 84 10.09 10.88 -0.38
N PRO A 85 11.17 11.20 -1.14
CA PRO A 85 11.69 12.56 -1.18
C PRO A 85 10.60 13.57 -1.56
N PHE A 86 10.60 14.74 -0.94
CA PHE A 86 9.57 15.78 -1.10
C PHE A 86 9.18 16.06 -2.57
N GLU A 87 10.16 16.21 -3.46
CA GLU A 87 9.92 16.47 -4.88
C GLU A 87 9.17 15.31 -5.57
N LYS A 88 9.45 14.07 -5.16
CA LYS A 88 8.76 12.87 -5.68
C LYS A 88 7.40 12.66 -5.03
N ALA A 89 7.26 13.01 -3.76
CA ALA A 89 6.01 12.90 -3.02
C ALA A 89 4.91 13.76 -3.67
N LYS A 90 5.22 14.98 -4.13
CA LYS A 90 4.24 15.86 -4.81
C LYS A 90 3.58 15.23 -6.04
N GLU A 91 4.33 14.42 -6.79
CA GLU A 91 3.85 13.75 -8.00
C GLU A 91 3.15 12.43 -7.70
N TRP A 92 3.37 11.88 -6.51
CA TRP A 92 2.98 10.52 -6.15
C TRP A 92 1.47 10.24 -6.25
N PRO A 93 0.55 11.06 -5.72
CA PRO A 93 -0.88 10.77 -5.78
C PRO A 93 -1.39 10.65 -7.22
N ILE A 94 -0.89 11.51 -8.12
CA ILE A 94 -1.23 11.47 -9.55
C ILE A 94 -0.66 10.21 -10.18
N ARG A 95 0.64 9.94 -10.00
CA ARG A 95 1.28 8.72 -10.55
C ARG A 95 0.57 7.44 -10.11
N PHE A 96 0.21 7.38 -8.84
CA PHE A 96 -0.53 6.28 -8.23
C PHE A 96 -1.91 6.12 -8.85
N ALA A 97 -2.73 7.17 -8.88
CA ALA A 97 -4.06 7.12 -9.48
C ALA A 97 -4.02 6.78 -10.98
N GLU A 98 -3.05 7.32 -11.72
CA GLU A 98 -2.84 7.01 -13.15
C GLU A 98 -2.53 5.53 -13.40
N ALA A 99 -1.79 4.89 -12.49
CA ALA A 99 -1.35 3.51 -12.63
C ALA A 99 -2.46 2.47 -12.41
N ILE A 100 -3.57 2.84 -11.76
CA ILE A 100 -4.67 1.92 -11.45
C ILE A 100 -5.60 1.79 -12.68
N PRO A 101 -5.71 0.62 -13.33
CA PRO A 101 -6.62 0.45 -14.46
C PRO A 101 -8.09 0.53 -14.03
N GLU A 102 -9.00 0.76 -14.97
CA GLU A 102 -10.44 0.73 -14.71
C GLU A 102 -10.99 -0.70 -14.91
N GLY A 103 -11.91 -1.14 -14.05
CA GLY A 103 -12.64 -2.39 -14.19
C GLY A 103 -11.87 -3.65 -13.80
N VAL A 104 -10.78 -3.54 -13.04
CA VAL A 104 -9.90 -4.67 -12.69
C VAL A 104 -9.90 -4.96 -11.19
N SER A 105 -9.62 -6.21 -10.84
CA SER A 105 -9.33 -6.60 -9.46
C SER A 105 -7.87 -6.36 -9.14
N LEU A 106 -7.59 -5.71 -8.00
CA LEU A 106 -6.21 -5.48 -7.54
C LEU A 106 -5.68 -6.61 -6.65
N THR A 107 -6.42 -7.71 -6.52
CA THR A 107 -6.06 -8.85 -5.66
C THR A 107 -4.70 -9.46 -6.04
N ILE A 108 -4.47 -9.72 -7.33
CA ILE A 108 -3.21 -10.30 -7.81
C ILE A 108 -2.05 -9.29 -7.79
N PRO A 109 -2.20 -8.04 -8.28
CA PRO A 109 -1.19 -6.99 -8.10
C PRO A 109 -0.74 -6.82 -6.64
N LEU A 110 -1.69 -6.75 -5.69
CA LEU A 110 -1.37 -6.65 -4.26
C LEU A 110 -0.65 -7.90 -3.75
N ALA A 111 -1.02 -9.10 -4.21
CA ALA A 111 -0.32 -10.33 -3.84
C ALA A 111 1.14 -10.33 -4.32
N LYS A 112 1.37 -9.95 -5.58
CA LYS A 112 2.73 -9.78 -6.15
C LYS A 112 3.52 -8.72 -5.38
N PHE A 113 2.88 -7.61 -5.00
CA PHE A 113 3.54 -6.52 -4.28
C PHE A 113 3.95 -6.94 -2.86
N LYS A 114 3.05 -7.58 -2.11
CA LYS A 114 3.37 -8.12 -0.78
C LYS A 114 4.49 -9.14 -0.83
N ARG A 115 4.49 -10.00 -1.86
CA ARG A 115 5.57 -10.96 -2.09
C ARG A 115 6.91 -10.24 -2.29
N PHE A 116 6.95 -9.25 -3.18
CA PHE A 116 8.12 -8.41 -3.41
C PHE A 116 8.62 -7.74 -2.12
N LEU A 117 7.72 -7.18 -1.30
CA LEU A 117 8.14 -6.61 -0.01
C LEU A 117 8.85 -7.66 0.86
N LEU A 118 8.29 -8.86 0.97
CA LEU A 118 8.85 -9.93 1.80
C LEU A 118 10.16 -10.52 1.25
N THR A 119 10.33 -10.59 -0.08
CA THR A 119 11.51 -11.21 -0.71
C THR A 119 12.64 -10.20 -0.97
N ASP A 120 12.28 -8.99 -1.39
CA ASP A 120 13.22 -8.04 -1.99
C ASP A 120 13.42 -6.78 -1.14
N VAL A 121 12.56 -6.50 -0.17
CA VAL A 121 12.67 -5.31 0.69
C VAL A 121 12.97 -5.67 2.14
N CYS A 122 12.24 -6.62 2.72
CA CYS A 122 12.47 -7.07 4.08
C CYS A 122 13.88 -7.65 4.21
N ARG A 123 14.64 -7.11 5.16
CA ARG A 123 16.00 -7.58 5.51
C ARG A 123 16.05 -7.84 7.00
N PHE A 124 16.38 -9.07 7.35
CA PHE A 124 16.63 -9.50 8.73
C PHE A 124 17.56 -10.71 8.67
N ASP A 125 18.27 -10.97 9.77
CA ASP A 125 19.10 -12.16 9.86
C ASP A 125 18.19 -13.38 10.04
N ARG A 126 18.16 -14.24 9.02
CA ARG A 126 17.31 -15.44 8.99
C ARG A 126 17.87 -16.57 9.85
N GLU A 127 19.16 -16.57 10.15
CA GLU A 127 19.80 -17.54 11.04
C GLU A 127 19.55 -17.17 12.51
N GLU A 128 19.63 -15.88 12.84
CA GLU A 128 19.30 -15.37 14.18
C GLU A 128 17.78 -15.32 14.44
N SER A 129 16.96 -15.22 13.39
CA SER A 129 15.49 -15.15 13.49
C SER A 129 14.79 -16.25 12.66
N PRO A 130 15.01 -17.54 12.96
CA PRO A 130 14.45 -18.65 12.18
C PRO A 130 12.92 -18.71 12.24
N ASP A 131 12.31 -18.20 13.31
CA ASP A 131 10.84 -18.15 13.45
C ASP A 131 10.22 -17.10 12.53
N VAL A 132 10.87 -15.93 12.40
CA VAL A 132 10.47 -14.88 11.45
C VAL A 132 10.67 -15.38 10.02
N ALA A 133 11.78 -16.06 9.74
CA ALA A 133 12.04 -16.67 8.44
C ALA A 133 10.95 -17.66 8.04
N ARG A 134 10.56 -18.58 8.95
CA ARG A 134 9.48 -19.54 8.70
C ARG A 134 8.13 -18.86 8.49
N ALA A 135 7.81 -17.83 9.27
CA ALA A 135 6.57 -17.09 9.12
C ALA A 135 6.51 -16.35 7.77
N ALA A 136 7.60 -15.68 7.38
CA ALA A 136 7.72 -15.01 6.09
C ALA A 136 7.57 -16.02 4.93
N ASP A 137 8.25 -17.15 5.00
CA ASP A 137 8.19 -18.19 3.96
C ASP A 137 6.78 -18.79 3.83
N ALA A 138 6.06 -18.97 4.94
CA ALA A 138 4.68 -19.44 4.92
C ALA A 138 3.75 -18.44 4.21
N VAL A 139 3.90 -17.15 4.48
CA VAL A 139 3.11 -16.10 3.80
C VAL A 139 3.48 -16.03 2.32
N ILE A 140 4.77 -16.09 1.97
CA ILE A 140 5.23 -16.11 0.58
C ILE A 140 4.61 -17.29 -0.18
N ALA A 141 4.57 -18.49 0.43
CA ALA A 141 3.97 -19.66 -0.21
C ALA A 141 2.47 -19.49 -0.49
N LEU A 142 1.72 -18.84 0.41
CA LEU A 142 0.30 -18.53 0.17
C LEU A 142 0.12 -17.48 -0.92
N LEU A 143 1.00 -16.47 -0.96
CA LEU A 143 0.99 -15.45 -2.02
C LEU A 143 1.31 -16.07 -3.39
N ASP A 144 2.30 -16.97 -3.47
CA ASP A 144 2.66 -17.70 -4.69
C ASP A 144 1.50 -18.52 -5.23
N ARG A 145 0.76 -19.22 -4.35
CA ARG A 145 -0.44 -19.96 -4.72
C ARG A 145 -1.53 -19.06 -5.28
N ARG A 146 -1.85 -17.95 -4.57
CA ARG A 146 -2.83 -16.96 -5.05
C ARG A 146 -2.43 -16.38 -6.41
N ILE A 147 -1.16 -16.02 -6.61
CA ILE A 147 -0.64 -15.51 -7.88
C ILE A 147 -0.80 -16.56 -9.01
N ALA A 148 -0.67 -17.84 -8.70
CA ALA A 148 -0.88 -18.93 -9.63
C ALA A 148 -2.37 -19.29 -9.88
N GLY A 149 -3.31 -18.57 -9.24
CA GLY A 149 -4.75 -18.82 -9.35
C GLY A 149 -5.30 -19.90 -8.42
N ASP A 150 -4.49 -20.41 -7.50
CA ASP A 150 -4.92 -21.32 -6.43
C ASP A 150 -5.18 -20.50 -5.16
N GLU A 151 -6.43 -20.04 -4.99
CA GLU A 151 -6.81 -19.16 -3.89
C GLU A 151 -6.76 -19.89 -2.54
N PRO A 152 -5.86 -19.50 -1.62
CA PRO A 152 -5.78 -20.14 -0.32
C PRO A 152 -7.01 -19.81 0.53
N SER A 153 -7.41 -20.76 1.36
CA SER A 153 -8.55 -20.60 2.25
C SER A 153 -8.31 -19.53 3.33
N PRO A 154 -9.39 -18.94 3.90
CA PRO A 154 -9.28 -18.03 5.04
C PRO A 154 -8.56 -18.65 6.24
N GLU A 155 -8.70 -19.97 6.45
CA GLU A 155 -8.04 -20.71 7.53
C GLU A 155 -6.51 -20.76 7.34
N GLU A 156 -6.05 -20.97 6.11
CA GLU A 156 -4.62 -20.95 5.78
C GLU A 156 -4.03 -19.55 5.98
N TRP A 157 -4.72 -18.50 5.55
CA TRP A 157 -4.32 -17.11 5.80
C TRP A 157 -4.29 -16.78 7.30
N LEU A 158 -5.27 -17.24 8.06
CA LEU A 158 -5.33 -17.05 9.50
C LEU A 158 -4.17 -17.75 10.19
N ALA A 159 -3.87 -19.01 9.82
CA ALA A 159 -2.77 -19.77 10.38
C ALA A 159 -1.41 -19.09 10.12
N ALA A 160 -1.17 -18.61 8.89
CA ALA A 160 0.06 -17.89 8.56
C ALA A 160 0.18 -16.57 9.35
N ARG A 161 -0.93 -15.83 9.50
CA ARG A 161 -0.95 -14.59 10.32
C ARG A 161 -0.67 -14.89 11.79
N SER A 162 -1.27 -15.92 12.36
CA SER A 162 -1.03 -16.32 13.76
C SER A 162 0.41 -16.75 14.00
N ALA A 163 1.03 -17.44 13.04
CA ALA A 163 2.45 -17.78 13.09
C ALA A 163 3.34 -16.53 13.04
N ALA A 164 3.03 -15.58 12.16
CA ALA A 164 3.75 -14.31 12.08
C ALA A 164 3.65 -13.50 13.37
N TRP A 165 2.45 -13.35 13.95
CA TRP A 165 2.24 -12.65 15.22
C TRP A 165 3.02 -13.30 16.37
N SER A 166 3.07 -14.63 16.39
CA SER A 166 3.80 -15.37 17.41
C SER A 166 5.31 -15.14 17.28
N ALA A 167 5.85 -15.12 16.05
CA ALA A 167 7.25 -14.82 15.76
C ALA A 167 7.60 -13.35 16.09
N GLU A 168 6.74 -12.40 15.76
CA GLU A 168 6.91 -10.98 16.09
C GLU A 168 6.94 -10.76 17.61
N SER A 169 6.04 -11.40 18.38
CA SER A 169 6.02 -11.29 19.85
C SER A 169 7.30 -11.83 20.51
N ALA A 170 7.96 -12.81 19.87
CA ALA A 170 9.24 -13.34 20.32
C ALA A 170 10.41 -12.40 19.99
N VAL A 171 10.32 -11.66 18.88
CA VAL A 171 11.36 -10.72 18.42
C VAL A 171 11.20 -9.32 19.02
N TRP A 172 10.00 -8.87 19.34
CA TRP A 172 9.77 -7.58 20.01
C TRP A 172 10.38 -7.53 21.42
N SER A 173 10.62 -8.70 22.04
CA SER A 173 11.38 -8.80 23.29
C SER A 173 12.90 -8.64 23.11
N ALA A 174 13.41 -8.58 21.87
CA ALA A 174 14.84 -8.51 21.55
C ALA A 174 15.23 -7.34 20.60
N ALA A 175 14.32 -6.84 19.76
CA ALA A 175 14.65 -5.97 18.63
C ALA A 175 14.34 -4.47 18.80
N GLU A 176 13.70 -4.04 19.89
CA GLU A 176 13.25 -2.65 20.06
C GLU A 176 14.40 -1.61 20.14
N SER A 177 15.66 -2.03 20.34
CA SER A 177 16.81 -1.12 20.53
C SER A 177 17.74 -0.88 19.34
N ALA A 178 17.54 -1.53 18.17
CA ALA A 178 18.53 -1.45 17.07
C ALA A 178 18.03 -0.81 15.75
N ALA A 179 16.71 -0.75 15.51
CA ALA A 179 16.18 -0.39 14.19
C ALA A 179 15.96 1.12 13.95
N TRP A 180 15.87 1.94 14.99
CA TRP A 180 15.38 3.33 14.88
C TRP A 180 16.45 4.42 14.66
N SER A 181 17.75 4.11 14.62
CA SER A 181 18.81 5.14 14.69
C SER A 181 19.83 5.19 13.54
N ALA A 182 19.57 4.60 12.36
CA ALA A 182 20.58 4.61 11.28
C ALA A 182 20.09 4.79 9.82
N ALA A 183 18.80 5.00 9.54
CA ALA A 183 18.26 4.77 8.17
C ALA A 183 17.89 6.00 7.31
N GLU A 184 17.91 7.24 7.80
CA GLU A 184 17.25 8.38 7.10
C GLU A 184 17.81 8.82 5.72
N SER A 185 18.89 8.22 5.20
CA SER A 185 19.37 8.53 3.82
C SER A 185 19.49 7.32 2.88
N ALA A 186 19.34 6.11 3.40
CA ALA A 186 19.21 4.89 2.59
C ALA A 186 17.74 4.48 2.40
N GLU A 187 16.85 4.96 3.28
CA GLU A 187 15.41 4.68 3.24
C GLU A 187 14.74 5.25 1.99
N SER A 188 15.10 6.47 1.57
CA SER A 188 14.45 7.14 0.43
C SER A 188 14.59 6.38 -0.88
N ALA A 189 15.80 5.86 -1.18
CA ALA A 189 16.03 5.05 -2.37
C ALA A 189 15.26 3.72 -2.35
N ALA A 190 15.10 3.12 -1.16
CA ALA A 190 14.27 1.93 -0.99
C ALA A 190 12.79 2.25 -1.20
N TRP A 191 12.30 3.39 -0.69
CA TRP A 191 10.92 3.84 -0.89
C TRP A 191 10.62 4.23 -2.33
N GLU A 192 11.57 4.81 -3.06
CA GLU A 192 11.46 5.02 -4.51
C GLU A 192 11.32 3.68 -5.26
N GLN A 193 12.13 2.68 -4.91
CA GLN A 193 12.01 1.34 -5.50
C GLN A 193 10.66 0.68 -5.18
N ILE A 194 10.19 0.80 -3.94
CA ILE A 194 8.88 0.30 -3.50
C ILE A 194 7.75 0.98 -4.29
N ALA A 195 7.82 2.31 -4.42
CA ALA A 195 6.87 3.12 -5.18
C ALA A 195 6.82 2.68 -6.65
N ASP A 196 7.97 2.58 -7.30
CA ASP A 196 8.06 2.17 -8.70
C ASP A 196 7.57 0.75 -8.92
N LYS A 197 7.88 -0.18 -8.00
CA LYS A 197 7.40 -1.56 -8.09
C LYS A 197 5.88 -1.65 -7.92
N LEU A 198 5.30 -0.84 -7.04
CA LEU A 198 3.85 -0.78 -6.91
C LEU A 198 3.21 -0.30 -8.21
N ILE A 199 3.73 0.79 -8.80
CA ILE A 199 3.23 1.34 -10.08
C ILE A 199 3.33 0.32 -11.21
N GLU A 200 4.45 -0.41 -11.30
CA GLU A 200 4.65 -1.48 -12.28
C GLU A 200 3.53 -2.54 -12.16
N LEU A 201 3.31 -3.05 -10.94
CA LEU A 201 2.34 -4.12 -10.70
C LEU A 201 0.89 -3.68 -10.89
N LEU A 202 0.56 -2.43 -10.57
CA LEU A 202 -0.78 -1.87 -10.81
C LEU A 202 -1.07 -1.80 -12.31
N LYS A 203 -0.10 -1.38 -13.13
CA LYS A 203 -0.24 -1.32 -14.60
C LYS A 203 -0.34 -2.71 -15.23
N GLU A 204 0.29 -3.73 -14.65
CA GLU A 204 0.17 -5.11 -15.11
C GLU A 204 -1.23 -5.72 -14.91
N ALA A 205 -2.08 -5.11 -14.09
CA ALA A 205 -3.45 -5.58 -13.88
C ALA A 205 -4.34 -5.49 -15.15
N GLU A 206 -3.84 -4.83 -16.20
CA GLU A 206 -4.49 -4.70 -17.52
C GLU A 206 -4.48 -5.98 -18.38
N GLN A 207 -3.75 -7.04 -18.00
CA GLN A 207 -3.52 -8.24 -18.82
C GLN A 207 -4.34 -9.47 -18.41
#